data_AF-A0A955Z552-F1
#
_entry.id   AF-A0A955Z552-F1
#
_cell.length_a   1.000
_cell.length_b   1.000
_cell.length_c   1.000
_cell.angle_alpha   90.00
_cell.angle_beta   90.00
_cell.angle_gamma   90.00
#
_symmetry.space_group_name_H-M   'P 1'
#
loop_
_entity.id
_entity.type
_entity.pdbx_description
1 polymer ?
#
loop_
_entity_poly.entity_id
_entity_poly.type
_entity_poly.pdbx_seq_one_letter_code
_entity_poly.pdbx_strand_id
1 'polypeptide(L)'
;MHGLPFTLTSDSELSLISVDLGLARALYAGVPASRLLARMRLARDELDLVSQADRATGLDLATSGWDRLMAHLLASDPEAFARIKAGVERHARAGAQEGPLEADDEHVAAVALSLLAGPDLDSSLAESAILPLMSGGAAERARAVDPRLGALGDRRGPAFEACLRLARGAHLGPWSVTELGTLTHAIEELTGVRPLLSAVAADPYPWGDADVPVQFRRVCLLERGPLERVAYDGSPQSSPYGAGSEADPTYVFTRALRTLLRRNETVGVAARPRVTQQRPQVSVPPASWLPTAIDTDDGAKRLAQALERGATTLPAVRARVLRGGDPALEAISREMLEVSAHPYASCVFAEILAIAGRERDVVRLISHFAVSPDPSEAAHALSLCERREVPEMLRAWLEESLARHGSDPAAAARLRACIDVLEPYPHLYEAVRPLVRAKGGTFPPTTPR
;
A
#
# COMPACT_ATOMS: atom_id res chain seq x y z
N MET A 1 -1.52 -35.76 -5.43
CA MET A 1 -0.32 -34.91 -5.25
C MET A 1 0.45 -35.36 -4.02
N HIS A 2 1.33 -36.36 -4.16
CA HIS A 2 2.20 -36.82 -3.08
C HIS A 2 3.57 -36.17 -3.31
N GLY A 3 4.04 -35.32 -2.39
CA GLY A 3 5.37 -34.67 -2.51
C GLY A 3 5.52 -33.30 -1.84
N LEU A 4 4.42 -32.60 -1.53
CA LEU A 4 4.51 -31.30 -0.83
C LEU A 4 4.71 -31.51 0.68
N PRO A 5 5.55 -30.70 1.35
CA PRO A 5 5.81 -30.81 2.78
C PRO A 5 4.68 -30.19 3.64
N PHE A 6 3.45 -30.14 3.12
CA PHE A 6 2.28 -29.62 3.83
C PHE A 6 0.98 -30.30 3.39
N THR A 7 -0.05 -30.18 4.23
CA THR A 7 -1.35 -30.77 3.98
C THR A 7 -2.19 -29.91 3.03
N LEU A 8 -2.76 -30.57 2.00
CA LEU A 8 -3.74 -29.99 1.09
C LEU A 8 -5.12 -30.55 1.38
N THR A 9 -6.13 -29.70 1.29
CA THR A 9 -7.55 -30.08 1.27
C THR A 9 -8.12 -29.92 -0.14
N SER A 10 -9.30 -30.51 -0.40
CA SER A 10 -10.02 -30.31 -1.67
C SER A 10 -10.37 -28.85 -1.93
N ASP A 11 -10.51 -28.06 -0.87
CA ASP A 11 -10.79 -26.62 -0.91
C ASP A 11 -9.51 -25.78 -0.89
N SER A 12 -8.33 -26.37 -1.09
CA SER A 12 -7.09 -25.61 -1.17
C SER A 12 -6.89 -25.07 -2.59
N GLU A 13 -6.49 -23.80 -2.65
CA GLU A 13 -5.97 -23.17 -3.86
C GLU A 13 -4.45 -23.07 -3.79
N LEU A 14 -3.80 -23.37 -4.90
CA LEU A 14 -2.37 -23.36 -5.07
C LEU A 14 -1.95 -22.22 -5.97
N SER A 15 -0.78 -21.66 -5.69
CA SER A 15 -0.18 -20.64 -6.52
C SER A 15 1.33 -20.82 -6.57
N LEU A 16 1.91 -20.51 -7.72
CA LEU A 16 3.36 -20.32 -7.83
C LEU A 16 3.70 -18.89 -7.48
N ILE A 17 4.75 -18.71 -6.70
CA ILE A 17 5.25 -17.40 -6.30
C ILE A 17 6.75 -17.33 -6.55
N SER A 18 7.22 -16.19 -7.06
CA SER A 18 8.63 -15.81 -6.96
C SER A 18 8.80 -14.93 -5.72
N VAL A 19 9.82 -15.19 -4.92
CA VAL A 19 10.03 -14.55 -3.62
C VAL A 19 11.48 -14.16 -3.45
N ASP A 20 11.69 -12.94 -2.96
CA ASP A 20 12.97 -12.52 -2.40
C ASP A 20 13.07 -12.99 -0.94
N LEU A 21 13.81 -14.07 -0.71
CA LEU A 21 14.01 -14.62 0.64
C LEU A 21 14.78 -13.67 1.56
N GLY A 22 15.69 -12.84 1.02
CA GLY A 22 16.42 -11.85 1.79
C GLY A 22 15.48 -10.78 2.33
N LEU A 23 14.61 -10.26 1.45
CA LEU A 23 13.56 -9.33 1.84
C LEU A 23 12.58 -9.96 2.83
N ALA A 24 12.10 -11.19 2.59
CA ALA A 24 11.19 -11.88 3.52
C ALA A 24 11.78 -11.99 4.94
N ARG A 25 13.07 -12.32 5.05
CA ARG A 25 13.79 -12.38 6.33
C ARG A 25 13.94 -10.99 6.97
N ALA A 26 14.23 -9.97 6.18
CA ALA A 26 14.32 -8.59 6.66
C ALA A 26 12.97 -8.09 7.19
N LEU A 27 11.86 -8.37 6.49
CA LEU A 27 10.51 -8.03 6.96
C LEU A 27 10.16 -8.76 8.26
N TYR A 28 10.54 -10.03 8.38
CA TYR A 28 10.22 -10.85 9.54
C TYR A 28 10.96 -10.41 10.82
N ALA A 29 12.27 -10.16 10.73
CA ALA A 29 13.10 -9.90 11.90
C ALA A 29 13.45 -8.41 12.11
N GLY A 30 13.48 -7.62 11.02
CA GLY A 30 14.03 -6.26 11.04
C GLY A 30 13.00 -5.13 10.94
N VAL A 31 11.73 -5.44 10.65
CA VAL A 31 10.68 -4.43 10.50
C VAL A 31 9.60 -4.61 11.56
N PRO A 32 9.21 -3.52 12.27
CA PRO A 32 8.08 -3.56 13.19
C PRO A 32 6.79 -4.03 12.52
N ALA A 33 6.02 -4.90 13.19
CA ALA A 33 4.74 -5.38 12.66
C ALA A 33 3.75 -4.22 12.38
N SER A 34 3.78 -3.19 13.21
CA SER A 34 3.02 -1.94 13.05
C SER A 34 3.39 -1.16 11.78
N ARG A 35 4.67 -1.10 11.41
CA ARG A 35 5.15 -0.48 10.17
C ARG A 35 4.69 -1.24 8.94
N LEU A 36 4.69 -2.57 8.99
CA LEU A 36 4.13 -3.41 7.93
C LEU A 36 2.62 -3.16 7.76
N LEU A 37 1.86 -3.12 8.87
CA LEU A 37 0.43 -2.81 8.83
C LEU A 37 0.14 -1.41 8.27
N ALA A 38 0.97 -0.41 8.60
CA ALA A 38 0.83 0.93 8.04
C ALA A 38 0.97 0.94 6.51
N ARG A 39 1.92 0.18 5.97
CA ARG A 39 2.12 0.03 4.52
C ARG A 39 1.03 -0.79 3.85
N MET A 40 0.52 -1.83 4.51
CA MET A 40 -0.62 -2.63 4.03
C MET A 40 -1.90 -1.82 3.98
N ARG A 41 -2.13 -0.99 5.00
CA ARG A 41 -3.23 -0.03 5.01
C ARG A 41 -3.14 0.91 3.82
N LEU A 42 -1.95 1.49 3.58
CA LEU A 42 -1.74 2.39 2.45
C LEU A 42 -2.11 1.72 1.12
N ALA A 43 -1.59 0.52 0.86
CA ALA A 43 -1.92 -0.25 -0.35
C ALA A 43 -3.43 -0.47 -0.51
N ARG A 44 -4.12 -0.76 0.59
CA ARG A 44 -5.56 -1.02 0.56
C ARG A 44 -6.39 0.24 0.33
N ASP A 45 -6.01 1.35 0.96
CA ASP A 45 -6.65 2.64 0.76
C ASP A 45 -6.43 3.12 -0.70
N GLU A 46 -5.30 2.79 -1.35
CA GLU A 46 -5.07 3.02 -2.77
C GLU A 46 -5.98 2.17 -3.66
N LEU A 47 -6.15 0.88 -3.36
CA LEU A 47 -7.07 0.00 -4.09
C LEU A 47 -8.52 0.50 -4.01
N ASP A 48 -8.93 1.02 -2.85
CA ASP A 48 -10.26 1.61 -2.63
C ASP A 48 -10.48 2.88 -3.47
N LEU A 49 -9.43 3.57 -3.92
CA LEU A 49 -9.55 4.71 -4.85
C LEU A 49 -9.87 4.27 -6.28
N VAL A 50 -9.31 3.15 -6.72
CA VAL A 50 -9.32 2.68 -8.12
C VAL A 50 -10.69 2.11 -8.54
N SER A 51 -11.53 1.68 -7.59
CA SER A 51 -12.87 1.12 -7.85
C SER A 51 -13.94 2.15 -8.28
N GLN A 52 -13.57 3.15 -9.08
CA GLN A 52 -14.51 4.14 -9.63
C GLN A 52 -15.60 3.50 -10.51
N ALA A 53 -15.31 2.35 -11.14
CA ALA A 53 -16.29 1.58 -11.93
C ALA A 53 -17.35 0.86 -11.06
N ASP A 54 -17.00 0.46 -9.83
CA ASP A 54 -17.93 -0.23 -8.92
C ASP A 54 -18.93 0.73 -8.25
N ARG A 55 -18.70 2.06 -8.32
CA ARG A 55 -19.60 3.10 -7.79
C ARG A 55 -20.98 3.10 -8.46
N ALA A 56 -21.12 2.50 -9.65
CA ALA A 56 -22.40 2.34 -10.34
C ALA A 56 -23.33 1.30 -9.68
N THR A 57 -22.82 0.47 -8.76
CA THR A 57 -23.57 -0.64 -8.17
C THR A 57 -24.42 -0.26 -6.94
N GLY A 58 -24.33 0.99 -6.46
CA GLY A 58 -25.12 1.46 -5.32
C GLY A 58 -24.79 0.79 -3.97
N LEU A 59 -23.71 -0.01 -3.90
CA LEU A 59 -23.19 -0.53 -2.64
C LEU A 59 -22.72 0.65 -1.78
N ASP A 60 -23.19 0.70 -0.54
CA ASP A 60 -22.82 1.74 0.41
C ASP A 60 -21.33 1.62 0.78
N LEU A 61 -20.51 2.34 0.01
CA LEU A 61 -19.06 2.46 0.14
C LEU A 61 -18.65 3.33 1.32
N ALA A 62 -19.52 3.60 2.31
CA ALA A 62 -19.19 4.45 3.47
C ALA A 62 -17.92 4.00 4.19
N THR A 63 -17.57 2.71 4.14
CA THR A 63 -16.51 2.09 4.93
C THR A 63 -15.33 1.64 4.07
N SER A 64 -14.09 2.04 4.44
CA SER A 64 -12.86 1.57 3.79
C SER A 64 -12.72 0.04 3.89
N GLY A 65 -12.07 -0.59 2.92
CA GLY A 65 -11.71 -2.01 2.96
C GLY A 65 -10.86 -2.34 4.21
N TRP A 66 -10.00 -1.42 4.62
CA TRP A 66 -9.23 -1.52 5.86
C TRP A 66 -10.13 -1.54 7.11
N ASP A 67 -11.04 -0.59 7.25
CA ASP A 67 -11.98 -0.52 8.39
C ASP A 67 -12.83 -1.79 8.46
N ARG A 68 -13.31 -2.31 7.31
CA ARG A 68 -14.09 -3.56 7.27
C ARG A 68 -13.27 -4.76 7.75
N LEU A 69 -12.02 -4.88 7.33
CA LEU A 69 -11.15 -5.95 7.78
C LEU A 69 -10.86 -5.83 9.29
N MET A 70 -10.49 -4.64 9.77
CA MET A 70 -10.21 -4.42 11.18
C MET A 70 -11.44 -4.62 12.05
N ALA A 71 -12.64 -4.22 11.59
CA ALA A 71 -13.90 -4.51 12.25
C ALA A 71 -14.13 -6.03 12.36
N HIS A 72 -13.92 -6.76 11.26
CA HIS A 72 -14.08 -8.20 11.25
C HIS A 72 -13.12 -8.91 12.24
N LEU A 73 -11.88 -8.44 12.31
CA LEU A 73 -10.85 -9.02 13.19
C LEU A 73 -11.01 -8.60 14.66
N LEU A 74 -11.41 -7.35 14.93
CA LEU A 74 -11.23 -6.71 16.24
C LEU A 74 -12.50 -6.08 16.83
N ALA A 75 -13.66 -6.12 16.18
CA ALA A 75 -14.86 -5.43 16.69
C ALA A 75 -15.31 -5.89 18.08
N SER A 76 -14.98 -7.12 18.48
CA SER A 76 -15.25 -7.64 19.82
C SER A 76 -14.21 -7.24 20.88
N ASP A 77 -13.13 -6.56 20.49
CA ASP A 77 -12.02 -6.19 21.36
C ASP A 77 -11.54 -4.74 21.09
N PRO A 78 -12.15 -3.75 21.78
CA PRO A 78 -11.79 -2.35 21.61
C PRO A 78 -10.34 -2.02 22.00
N GLU A 79 -9.76 -2.75 22.97
CA GLU A 79 -8.38 -2.52 23.42
C GLU A 79 -7.38 -3.00 22.37
N ALA A 80 -7.63 -4.18 21.78
CA ALA A 80 -6.84 -4.68 20.66
C ALA A 80 -6.92 -3.72 19.46
N PHE A 81 -8.11 -3.22 19.14
CA PHE A 81 -8.29 -2.23 18.08
C PHE A 81 -7.50 -0.94 18.37
N ALA A 82 -7.58 -0.41 19.60
CA ALA A 82 -6.83 0.77 20.01
C ALA A 82 -5.31 0.56 19.94
N ARG A 83 -4.81 -0.63 20.29
CA ARG A 83 -3.39 -0.99 20.18
C ARG A 83 -2.91 -1.03 18.73
N ILE A 84 -3.65 -1.69 17.84
CA ILE A 84 -3.33 -1.68 16.40
C ILE A 84 -3.33 -0.24 15.88
N LYS A 85 -4.31 0.55 16.31
CA LYS A 85 -4.42 1.96 15.94
C LYS A 85 -3.20 2.77 16.31
N ALA A 86 -2.81 2.72 17.57
CA ALA A 86 -1.62 3.40 18.06
C ALA A 86 -0.33 2.93 17.35
N GLY A 87 -0.20 1.64 17.05
CA GLY A 87 0.94 1.09 16.33
C GLY A 87 1.08 1.64 14.91
N VAL A 88 0.01 1.59 14.12
CA VAL A 88 0.02 2.12 12.74
C VAL A 88 0.22 3.62 12.73
N GLU A 89 -0.44 4.38 13.61
CA GLU A 89 -0.28 5.84 13.73
C GLU A 89 1.19 6.21 13.96
N ARG A 90 1.86 5.52 14.89
CA ARG A 90 3.29 5.69 15.19
C ARG A 90 4.19 5.49 13.97
N HIS A 91 3.84 4.57 13.06
CA HIS A 91 4.66 4.23 11.89
C HIS A 91 4.11 4.72 10.55
N ALA A 92 3.02 5.48 10.53
CA ALA A 92 2.33 5.87 9.31
C ALA A 92 3.22 6.67 8.36
N ARG A 93 3.98 7.66 8.88
CA ARG A 93 4.90 8.47 8.08
C ARG A 93 6.03 7.62 7.50
N ALA A 94 6.62 6.78 8.33
CA ALA A 94 7.73 5.91 7.95
C ALA A 94 7.28 4.86 6.92
N GLY A 95 6.05 4.35 7.03
CA GLY A 95 5.42 3.46 6.06
C GLY A 95 5.07 4.17 4.75
N ALA A 96 4.55 5.41 4.80
CA ALA A 96 4.26 6.19 3.60
C ALA A 96 5.51 6.48 2.75
N GLN A 97 6.64 6.77 3.40
CA GLN A 97 7.93 6.96 2.71
C GLN A 97 8.47 5.69 2.06
N GLU A 98 8.21 4.51 2.65
CA GLU A 98 8.59 3.22 2.11
C GLU A 98 7.62 2.69 1.03
N GLY A 99 6.46 3.32 0.91
CA GLY A 99 5.43 2.98 -0.07
C GLY A 99 4.51 1.83 0.35
N PRO A 100 3.42 1.64 -0.42
CA PRO A 100 2.40 0.63 -0.18
C PRO A 100 2.99 -0.79 -0.20
N LEU A 101 2.38 -1.68 0.59
CA LEU A 101 2.72 -3.10 0.62
C LEU A 101 1.46 -3.95 0.44
N GLU A 102 1.26 -4.52 -0.74
CA GLU A 102 0.08 -5.33 -1.04
C GLU A 102 0.01 -6.59 -0.17
N ALA A 103 -1.16 -6.85 0.40
CA ALA A 103 -1.38 -8.00 1.27
C ALA A 103 -2.84 -8.48 1.20
N ASP A 104 -3.02 -9.80 1.08
CA ASP A 104 -4.31 -10.45 1.29
C ASP A 104 -4.71 -10.42 2.77
N ASP A 105 -6.01 -10.60 3.05
CA ASP A 105 -6.58 -10.51 4.40
C ASP A 105 -5.95 -11.48 5.41
N GLU A 106 -5.57 -12.67 4.96
CA GLU A 106 -4.89 -13.69 5.75
C GLU A 106 -3.51 -13.19 6.26
N HIS A 107 -2.77 -12.50 5.41
CA HIS A 107 -1.47 -11.94 5.77
C HIS A 107 -1.62 -10.73 6.69
N VAL A 108 -2.61 -9.87 6.44
CA VAL A 108 -2.90 -8.74 7.34
C VAL A 108 -3.31 -9.26 8.73
N ALA A 109 -4.13 -10.30 8.79
CA ALA A 109 -4.53 -10.93 10.06
C ALA A 109 -3.33 -11.51 10.82
N ALA A 110 -2.40 -12.19 10.13
CA ALA A 110 -1.19 -12.73 10.73
C ALA A 110 -0.30 -11.64 11.36
N VAL A 111 -0.13 -10.51 10.65
CA VAL A 111 0.68 -9.39 11.12
C VAL A 111 -0.03 -8.64 12.26
N ALA A 112 -1.35 -8.44 12.17
CA ALA A 112 -2.14 -7.83 13.23
C ALA A 112 -2.07 -8.62 14.53
N LEU A 113 -2.26 -9.94 14.48
CA LEU A 113 -2.12 -10.80 15.65
C LEU A 113 -0.70 -10.82 16.23
N SER A 114 0.31 -10.66 15.39
CA SER A 114 1.69 -10.56 15.87
C SER A 114 1.88 -9.25 16.65
N LEU A 115 1.43 -8.11 16.13
CA LEU A 115 1.46 -6.84 16.87
C LEU A 115 0.67 -6.89 18.20
N LEU A 116 -0.45 -7.62 18.25
CA LEU A 116 -1.22 -7.79 19.47
C LEU A 116 -0.52 -8.64 20.53
N ALA A 117 0.35 -9.55 20.12
CA ALA A 117 1.12 -10.39 21.05
C ALA A 117 2.48 -9.79 21.43
N GLY A 118 3.01 -8.90 20.59
CA GLY A 118 4.28 -8.22 20.83
C GLY A 118 4.25 -7.41 22.13
N PRO A 119 5.36 -7.32 22.86
CA PRO A 119 5.44 -6.56 24.12
C PRO A 119 5.22 -5.06 23.89
N ASP A 120 5.73 -4.52 22.78
CA ASP A 120 5.61 -3.12 22.41
C ASP A 120 5.13 -2.94 20.96
N LEU A 121 4.97 -1.69 20.55
CA LEU A 121 4.47 -1.33 19.22
C LEU A 121 5.56 -1.39 18.13
N ASP A 122 6.82 -1.53 18.51
CA ASP A 122 7.96 -1.57 17.59
C ASP A 122 8.48 -2.99 17.37
N SER A 123 7.89 -3.97 18.06
CA SER A 123 8.30 -5.37 17.99
C SER A 123 8.14 -5.93 16.58
N SER A 124 9.13 -6.69 16.15
CA SER A 124 9.12 -7.40 14.88
C SER A 124 8.18 -8.61 14.93
N LEU A 125 7.90 -9.19 13.76
CA LEU A 125 7.15 -10.45 13.68
C LEU A 125 7.91 -11.59 14.39
N ALA A 126 9.24 -11.63 14.27
CA ALA A 126 10.08 -12.62 14.92
C ALA A 126 9.96 -12.61 16.45
N GLU A 127 9.96 -11.42 17.06
CA GLU A 127 9.86 -11.24 18.50
C GLU A 127 8.47 -11.60 19.02
N SER A 128 7.43 -11.34 18.22
CA SER A 128 6.04 -11.43 18.67
C SER A 128 5.39 -12.79 18.39
N ALA A 129 5.85 -13.51 17.36
CA ALA A 129 5.18 -14.72 16.87
C ALA A 129 5.22 -15.91 17.84
N ILE A 130 6.18 -15.93 18.77
CA ILE A 130 6.30 -16.98 19.81
C ILE A 130 5.52 -16.65 21.08
N LEU A 131 5.05 -15.41 21.22
CA LEU A 131 4.38 -14.96 22.44
C LEU A 131 2.91 -15.39 22.45
N PRO A 132 2.32 -15.64 23.62
CA PRO A 132 0.90 -15.92 23.73
C PRO A 132 0.06 -14.69 23.35
N LEU A 133 -1.09 -14.93 22.70
CA LEU A 133 -2.09 -13.90 22.46
C LEU A 133 -2.89 -13.62 23.73
N MET A 134 -2.97 -12.35 24.12
CA MET A 134 -3.80 -11.91 25.24
C MET A 134 -5.26 -11.65 24.82
N SER A 135 -5.49 -11.41 23.52
CA SER A 135 -6.84 -11.15 22.95
C SER A 135 -7.47 -12.44 22.42
N GLY A 136 -8.34 -13.05 23.22
CA GLY A 136 -9.07 -14.28 22.84
C GLY A 136 -10.03 -14.08 21.66
N GLY A 137 -10.70 -12.92 21.59
CA GLY A 137 -11.67 -12.62 20.52
C GLY A 137 -11.02 -12.40 19.16
N ALA A 138 -9.89 -11.69 19.11
CA ALA A 138 -9.15 -11.49 17.86
C ALA A 138 -8.57 -12.82 17.32
N ALA A 139 -8.09 -13.69 18.21
CA ALA A 139 -7.61 -15.02 17.85
C ALA A 139 -8.70 -15.89 17.22
N GLU A 140 -9.91 -15.87 17.78
CA GLU A 140 -11.06 -16.61 17.25
C GLU A 140 -11.49 -16.11 15.86
N ARG A 141 -11.54 -14.78 15.66
CA ARG A 141 -11.87 -14.18 14.36
C ARG A 141 -10.78 -14.46 13.32
N ALA A 142 -9.52 -14.36 13.69
CA ALA A 142 -8.42 -14.69 12.80
C ALA A 142 -8.42 -16.18 12.41
N ARG A 143 -8.88 -17.08 13.30
CA ARG A 143 -9.07 -18.51 12.98
C ARG A 143 -10.04 -18.74 11.82
N ALA A 144 -11.05 -17.88 11.67
CA ALA A 144 -11.99 -17.96 10.56
C ALA A 144 -11.36 -17.50 9.23
N VAL A 145 -10.27 -16.72 9.28
CA VAL A 145 -9.50 -16.29 8.10
C VAL A 145 -8.44 -17.34 7.74
N ASP A 146 -7.62 -17.75 8.72
CA ASP A 146 -6.68 -18.85 8.62
C ASP A 146 -6.73 -19.68 9.92
N PRO A 147 -7.15 -20.96 9.86
CA PRO A 147 -7.25 -21.82 11.05
C PRO A 147 -5.97 -21.92 11.88
N ARG A 148 -4.79 -21.68 11.28
CA ARG A 148 -3.48 -21.73 11.93
C ARG A 148 -3.26 -20.56 12.89
N LEU A 149 -3.91 -19.42 12.65
CA LEU A 149 -3.73 -18.20 13.43
C LEU A 149 -4.42 -18.24 14.80
N GLY A 150 -5.49 -19.03 14.93
CA GLY A 150 -6.25 -19.18 16.16
C GLY A 150 -5.75 -20.31 17.07
N ALA A 151 -4.70 -21.04 16.69
CA ALA A 151 -4.08 -22.02 17.58
C ALA A 151 -3.30 -21.29 18.68
N LEU A 152 -3.64 -21.53 19.95
CA LEU A 152 -2.92 -21.01 21.12
C LEU A 152 -1.51 -21.62 21.17
N GLY A 153 -0.58 -21.09 20.38
CA GLY A 153 0.75 -21.66 20.22
C GLY A 153 1.67 -20.83 19.33
N ASP A 154 2.72 -21.49 18.85
CA ASP A 154 3.74 -20.92 17.98
C ASP A 154 3.19 -20.47 16.63
N ARG A 155 3.24 -19.16 16.35
CA ARG A 155 2.77 -18.54 15.10
C ARG A 155 3.91 -18.16 14.17
N ARG A 156 5.15 -18.61 14.43
CA ARG A 156 6.32 -18.28 13.60
C ARG A 156 6.13 -18.68 12.15
N GLY A 157 5.55 -19.85 11.89
CA GLY A 157 5.25 -20.33 10.54
C GLY A 157 4.33 -19.37 9.76
N PRO A 158 3.07 -19.16 10.20
CA PRO A 158 2.16 -18.22 9.56
C PRO A 158 2.69 -16.78 9.45
N ALA A 159 3.41 -16.28 10.46
CA ALA A 159 4.00 -14.94 10.43
C ALA A 159 5.12 -14.81 9.39
N PHE A 160 5.98 -15.83 9.25
CA PHE A 160 7.04 -15.83 8.24
C PHE A 160 6.48 -16.06 6.83
N GLU A 161 5.47 -16.91 6.67
CA GLU A 161 4.81 -17.08 5.38
C GLU A 161 4.11 -15.81 4.90
N ALA A 162 3.55 -15.01 5.81
CA ALA A 162 3.09 -13.67 5.47
C ALA A 162 4.25 -12.84 4.88
N CYS A 163 5.44 -12.87 5.48
CA CYS A 163 6.61 -12.18 4.93
C CYS A 163 7.03 -12.70 3.55
N LEU A 164 6.97 -14.02 3.30
CA LEU A 164 7.23 -14.58 1.97
C LEU A 164 6.27 -14.03 0.91
N ARG A 165 5.00 -13.82 1.30
CA ARG A 165 3.96 -13.28 0.43
C ARG A 165 4.10 -11.78 0.20
N LEU A 166 4.54 -11.03 1.21
CA LEU A 166 4.84 -9.60 1.10
C LEU A 166 6.11 -9.34 0.27
N ALA A 167 7.09 -10.24 0.35
CA ALA A 167 8.32 -10.20 -0.44
C ALA A 167 8.18 -10.84 -1.83
N ARG A 168 6.93 -11.09 -2.27
CA ARG A 168 6.65 -11.74 -3.54
C ARG A 168 6.92 -10.79 -4.69
N GLY A 169 7.74 -11.25 -5.64
CA GLY A 169 7.95 -10.53 -6.90
C GLY A 169 6.81 -10.75 -7.89
N ALA A 170 6.51 -12.01 -8.21
CA ALA A 170 5.49 -12.41 -9.17
C ALA A 170 4.65 -13.56 -8.63
N HIS A 171 3.45 -13.71 -9.19
CA HIS A 171 2.46 -14.71 -8.79
C HIS A 171 1.83 -15.33 -10.04
N LEU A 172 1.55 -16.63 -9.98
CA LEU A 172 0.77 -17.34 -10.98
C LEU A 172 -0.25 -18.27 -10.30
N GLY A 173 -1.48 -18.25 -10.80
CA GLY A 173 -2.65 -18.92 -10.20
C GLY A 173 -3.68 -17.88 -9.73
N PRO A 174 -4.59 -18.22 -8.80
CA PRO A 174 -4.71 -19.50 -8.10
C PRO A 174 -5.30 -20.62 -8.97
N TRP A 175 -4.99 -21.88 -8.63
CA TRP A 175 -5.67 -23.06 -9.17
C TRP A 175 -6.14 -23.96 -8.05
N SER A 176 -7.25 -24.66 -8.26
CA SER A 176 -7.61 -25.80 -7.41
C SER A 176 -6.57 -26.91 -7.51
N VAL A 177 -6.52 -27.77 -6.49
CA VAL A 177 -5.68 -28.98 -6.50
C VAL A 177 -5.96 -29.83 -7.74
N THR A 178 -7.22 -29.96 -8.16
CA THR A 178 -7.58 -30.74 -9.35
C THR A 178 -7.05 -30.13 -10.63
N GLU A 179 -7.25 -28.82 -10.84
CA GLU A 179 -6.79 -28.11 -12.04
C GLU A 179 -5.26 -28.16 -12.17
N LEU A 180 -4.53 -27.90 -11.09
CA LEU A 180 -3.08 -27.96 -11.11
C LEU A 180 -2.60 -29.40 -11.35
N GLY A 181 -3.29 -30.41 -10.80
CA GLY A 181 -3.00 -31.81 -11.05
C GLY A 181 -3.09 -32.18 -12.53
N THR A 182 -4.19 -31.79 -13.18
CA THR A 182 -4.41 -32.01 -14.63
C THR A 182 -3.36 -31.29 -15.47
N LEU A 183 -3.06 -30.03 -15.14
CA LEU A 183 -2.05 -29.24 -15.85
C LEU A 183 -0.64 -29.83 -15.70
N THR A 184 -0.29 -30.27 -14.50
CA THR A 184 1.00 -30.91 -14.21
C THR A 184 1.15 -32.19 -15.02
N HIS A 185 0.09 -33.00 -15.11
CA HIS A 185 0.11 -34.25 -15.86
C HIS A 185 0.25 -34.00 -17.37
N ALA A 186 -0.51 -33.06 -17.94
CA ALA A 186 -0.40 -32.69 -19.35
C ALA A 186 1.01 -32.19 -19.71
N ILE A 187 1.64 -31.39 -18.84
CA ILE A 187 3.01 -30.94 -19.03
C ILE A 187 4.01 -32.11 -18.93
N GLU A 188 3.82 -33.01 -17.98
CA GLU A 188 4.68 -34.20 -17.83
C GLU A 188 4.61 -35.11 -19.07
N GLU A 189 3.42 -35.33 -19.63
CA GLU A 189 3.26 -36.08 -20.88
C GLU A 189 3.94 -35.40 -22.08
N LEU A 190 3.86 -34.07 -22.16
CA LEU A 190 4.44 -33.31 -23.27
C LEU A 190 5.97 -33.16 -23.18
N THR A 191 6.51 -33.07 -21.96
CA THR A 191 7.92 -32.70 -21.73
C THR A 191 8.78 -33.82 -21.16
N GLY A 192 8.16 -34.86 -20.61
CA GLY A 192 8.85 -35.89 -19.82
C GLY A 192 9.41 -35.38 -18.49
N VAL A 193 9.13 -34.12 -18.11
CA VAL A 193 9.60 -33.52 -16.85
C VAL A 193 8.42 -33.42 -15.89
N ARG A 194 8.59 -33.96 -14.68
CA ARG A 194 7.63 -33.81 -13.59
C ARG A 194 7.90 -32.50 -12.84
N PRO A 195 7.16 -31.40 -13.11
CA PRO A 195 7.74 -30.07 -12.89
C PRO A 195 7.37 -29.41 -11.56
N LEU A 196 6.20 -29.73 -11.01
CA LEU A 196 5.54 -28.81 -10.08
C LEU A 196 5.61 -29.24 -8.61
N LEU A 197 6.19 -30.39 -8.29
CA LEU A 197 6.11 -30.97 -6.96
C LEU A 197 7.43 -31.58 -6.45
N SER A 198 8.55 -31.39 -7.15
CA SER A 198 9.86 -31.66 -6.58
C SER A 198 10.27 -30.47 -5.72
N ALA A 199 9.85 -30.51 -4.45
CA ALA A 199 10.27 -29.53 -3.46
C ALA A 199 11.81 -29.53 -3.36
N VAL A 200 12.41 -28.35 -3.21
CA VAL A 200 13.85 -28.25 -2.91
C VAL A 200 14.10 -28.88 -1.54
N ALA A 201 15.28 -29.44 -1.33
CA ALA A 201 15.80 -29.75 0.00
C ALA A 201 16.09 -28.50 0.88
N ALA A 202 15.79 -27.28 0.38
CA ALA A 202 16.09 -26.03 1.05
C ALA A 202 14.87 -25.54 1.82
N ASP A 203 15.07 -25.26 3.11
CA ASP A 203 14.01 -24.82 4.00
C ASP A 203 13.65 -23.34 3.71
N PRO A 204 12.36 -23.01 3.48
CA PRO A 204 11.94 -21.61 3.41
C PRO A 204 12.16 -20.89 4.74
N TYR A 205 11.96 -21.55 5.88
CA TYR A 205 12.01 -20.91 7.19
C TYR A 205 13.45 -20.63 7.65
N PRO A 206 13.70 -19.48 8.31
CA PRO A 206 15.03 -19.11 8.79
C PRO A 206 15.65 -20.10 9.78
N TRP A 207 14.82 -20.82 10.54
CA TRP A 207 15.20 -21.80 11.55
C TRP A 207 15.08 -23.25 11.06
N GLY A 208 14.72 -23.45 9.79
CA GLY A 208 14.51 -24.76 9.19
C GLY A 208 13.07 -25.26 9.30
N ASP A 209 12.75 -26.26 8.47
CA ASP A 209 11.40 -26.81 8.35
C ASP A 209 10.97 -27.57 9.62
N ALA A 210 11.91 -28.24 10.29
CA ALA A 210 11.64 -29.15 11.41
C ALA A 210 10.88 -28.49 12.56
N ASP A 211 11.10 -27.20 12.81
CA ASP A 211 10.45 -26.50 13.93
C ASP A 211 9.04 -25.99 13.59
N VAL A 212 8.63 -26.03 12.32
CA VAL A 212 7.25 -25.72 11.93
C VAL A 212 6.52 -27.04 11.67
N PRO A 213 5.51 -27.44 12.46
CA PRO A 213 4.79 -28.67 12.18
C PRO A 213 4.11 -28.63 10.80
N VAL A 214 4.08 -29.77 10.10
CA VAL A 214 3.56 -29.90 8.72
C VAL A 214 2.15 -29.33 8.55
N GLN A 215 1.29 -29.46 9.57
CA GLN A 215 -0.07 -28.91 9.55
C GLN A 215 -0.13 -27.37 9.55
N PHE A 216 0.96 -26.71 9.96
CA PHE A 216 1.09 -25.26 9.98
C PHE A 216 1.87 -24.70 8.79
N ARG A 217 2.38 -25.56 7.90
CA ARG A 217 3.04 -25.14 6.65
C ARG A 217 2.01 -24.98 5.53
N ARG A 218 2.20 -23.99 4.67
CA ARG A 218 1.46 -23.77 3.42
C ARG A 218 2.37 -23.33 2.28
N VAL A 219 3.64 -23.05 2.56
CA VAL A 219 4.63 -22.70 1.53
C VAL A 219 5.74 -23.74 1.48
N CYS A 220 6.22 -24.04 0.28
CA CYS A 220 7.46 -24.77 0.05
C CYS A 220 8.21 -24.17 -1.13
N LEU A 221 9.54 -24.30 -1.13
CA LEU A 221 10.38 -23.86 -2.24
C LEU A 221 10.45 -24.96 -3.32
N LEU A 222 10.52 -24.56 -4.59
CA LEU A 222 10.63 -25.45 -5.73
C LEU A 222 12.00 -25.37 -6.40
N GLU A 223 12.45 -26.49 -6.95
CA GLU A 223 13.67 -26.49 -7.75
C GLU A 223 13.45 -25.72 -9.04
N ARG A 224 14.32 -24.73 -9.27
CA ARG A 224 14.20 -23.85 -10.43
C ARG A 224 14.51 -24.54 -11.76
N GLY A 225 15.49 -25.44 -11.79
CA GLY A 225 15.91 -26.14 -13.02
C GLY A 225 14.80 -26.92 -13.73
N PRO A 226 14.01 -27.76 -13.02
CA PRO A 226 12.81 -28.39 -13.59
C PRO A 226 11.78 -27.40 -14.14
N LEU A 227 11.55 -26.27 -13.45
CA LEU A 227 10.62 -25.24 -13.90
C LEU A 227 11.11 -24.53 -15.16
N GLU A 228 12.40 -24.23 -15.25
CA GLU A 228 13.01 -23.62 -16.45
C GLU A 228 12.92 -24.55 -17.65
N ARG A 229 13.17 -25.86 -17.48
CA ARG A 229 12.97 -26.84 -18.56
C ARG A 229 11.53 -26.84 -19.06
N VAL A 230 10.54 -26.82 -18.17
CA VAL A 230 9.14 -26.72 -18.62
C VAL A 230 8.83 -25.40 -19.29
N ALA A 231 9.37 -24.30 -18.77
CA ALA A 231 9.16 -22.99 -19.36
C ALA A 231 9.74 -22.92 -20.79
N TYR A 232 10.96 -23.41 -21.01
CA TYR A 232 11.68 -23.21 -22.27
C TYR A 232 11.60 -24.39 -23.23
N ASP A 233 11.63 -25.63 -22.74
CA ASP A 233 11.57 -26.86 -23.55
C ASP A 233 10.12 -27.34 -23.74
N GLY A 234 9.21 -26.95 -22.85
CA GLY A 234 7.79 -27.32 -22.89
C GLY A 234 6.93 -26.53 -23.87
N SER A 235 7.53 -25.84 -24.85
CA SER A 235 6.78 -25.15 -25.89
C SER A 235 6.12 -26.18 -26.81
N PRO A 236 4.78 -26.28 -26.87
CA PRO A 236 4.15 -27.35 -27.62
C PRO A 236 4.31 -27.09 -29.12
N GLN A 237 5.26 -27.76 -29.76
CA GLN A 237 5.36 -27.80 -31.22
C GLN A 237 4.19 -28.60 -31.83
N SER A 238 3.49 -29.40 -31.01
CA SER A 238 2.41 -30.32 -31.41
C SER A 238 1.16 -30.19 -30.53
N SER A 239 0.74 -28.97 -30.17
CA SER A 239 -0.56 -28.76 -29.49
C SER A 239 -1.73 -29.05 -30.45
N PRO A 240 -2.79 -29.75 -30.01
CA PRO A 240 -4.01 -29.92 -30.80
C PRO A 240 -4.72 -28.59 -31.10
N TYR A 241 -4.39 -27.52 -30.38
CA TYR A 241 -4.92 -26.17 -30.60
C TYR A 241 -4.09 -25.33 -31.58
N GLY A 242 -3.02 -25.90 -32.16
CA GLY A 242 -2.04 -25.20 -32.98
C GLY A 242 -0.92 -24.57 -32.14
N ALA A 243 0.27 -24.43 -32.73
CA ALA A 243 1.44 -23.85 -32.05
C ALA A 243 1.15 -22.41 -31.61
N GLY A 244 1.27 -22.13 -30.30
CA GLY A 244 1.14 -20.77 -29.75
C GLY A 244 -0.29 -20.26 -29.54
N SER A 245 -1.28 -21.14 -29.54
CA SER A 245 -2.68 -20.77 -29.31
C SER A 245 -2.95 -20.39 -27.85
N GLU A 246 -3.60 -19.23 -27.61
CA GLU A 246 -4.06 -18.83 -26.27
C GLU A 246 -5.21 -19.70 -25.73
N ALA A 247 -5.79 -20.56 -26.57
CA ALA A 247 -6.77 -21.56 -26.14
C ALA A 247 -6.12 -22.80 -25.49
N ASP A 248 -4.80 -22.97 -25.61
CA ASP A 248 -4.07 -24.06 -24.96
C ASP A 248 -3.62 -23.66 -23.54
N PRO A 249 -4.18 -24.27 -22.48
CA PRO A 249 -3.83 -23.96 -21.10
C PRO A 249 -2.34 -24.24 -20.78
N THR A 250 -1.71 -25.18 -21.49
CA THR A 250 -0.29 -25.51 -21.35
C THR A 250 0.58 -24.38 -21.89
N TYR A 251 0.19 -23.81 -23.04
CA TYR A 251 0.88 -22.67 -23.63
C TYR A 251 0.74 -21.41 -22.76
N VAL A 252 -0.47 -21.12 -22.28
CA VAL A 252 -0.71 -19.99 -21.37
C VAL A 252 0.11 -20.14 -20.09
N PHE A 253 0.11 -21.34 -19.51
CA PHE A 253 0.90 -21.64 -18.31
C PHE A 253 2.40 -21.49 -18.54
N THR A 254 2.98 -22.11 -19.57
CA THR A 254 4.42 -22.04 -19.84
C THR A 254 4.86 -20.61 -20.17
N ARG A 255 4.05 -19.84 -20.91
CA ARG A 255 4.29 -18.40 -21.14
C ARG A 255 4.33 -17.63 -19.83
N ALA A 256 3.36 -17.85 -18.95
CA ALA A 256 3.30 -17.14 -17.69
C ALA A 256 4.40 -17.59 -16.70
N LEU A 257 4.77 -18.87 -16.74
CA LEU A 257 5.91 -19.41 -15.99
C LEU A 257 7.23 -18.78 -16.46
N ARG A 258 7.44 -18.58 -17.77
CA ARG A 258 8.59 -17.82 -18.28
C ARG A 258 8.65 -16.42 -17.65
N THR A 259 7.52 -15.71 -17.62
CA THR A 259 7.44 -14.38 -17.00
C THR A 259 7.82 -14.41 -15.52
N LEU A 260 7.28 -15.39 -14.78
CA LEU A 260 7.62 -15.59 -13.35
C LEU A 260 9.11 -15.87 -13.16
N LEU A 261 9.70 -16.69 -14.02
CA LEU A 261 11.12 -17.06 -13.97
C LEU A 261 12.05 -15.97 -14.51
N ARG A 262 11.57 -14.86 -15.10
CA ARG A 262 12.48 -13.79 -15.56
C ARG A 262 13.28 -13.18 -14.41
N ARG A 263 12.70 -13.16 -13.22
CA ARG A 263 13.40 -12.71 -12.01
C ARG A 263 14.21 -13.88 -11.48
N ASN A 264 15.50 -13.65 -11.20
CA ASN A 264 16.39 -14.65 -10.58
C ASN A 264 16.10 -14.82 -9.08
N GLU A 265 14.82 -14.88 -8.74
CA GLU A 265 14.28 -15.02 -7.39
C GLU A 265 14.03 -16.50 -7.09
N THR A 266 13.86 -16.81 -5.81
CA THR A 266 13.47 -18.16 -5.37
C THR A 266 12.01 -18.41 -5.73
N VAL A 267 11.70 -19.59 -6.27
CA VAL A 267 10.33 -19.97 -6.62
C VAL A 267 9.77 -20.89 -5.56
N GLY A 268 8.50 -20.72 -5.20
CA GLY A 268 7.79 -21.60 -4.30
C GLY A 268 6.36 -21.88 -4.74
N VAL A 269 5.79 -22.96 -4.18
CA VAL A 269 4.34 -23.19 -4.18
C VAL A 269 3.80 -22.70 -2.86
N ALA A 270 2.71 -21.95 -2.92
CA ALA A 270 2.01 -21.49 -1.74
C ALA A 270 0.52 -21.85 -1.83
N ALA A 271 0.05 -22.56 -0.82
CA ALA A 271 -1.33 -22.96 -0.63
C ALA A 271 -2.09 -21.93 0.19
N ARG A 272 -3.39 -21.80 -0.09
CA ARG A 272 -4.33 -21.01 0.70
C ARG A 272 -5.71 -21.68 0.69
N PRO A 273 -6.54 -21.51 1.73
CA PRO A 273 -7.91 -21.97 1.69
C PRO A 273 -8.72 -21.18 0.65
N ARG A 274 -9.57 -21.87 -0.11
CA ARG A 274 -10.51 -21.25 -1.03
C ARG A 274 -11.58 -20.50 -0.22
N VAL A 275 -11.66 -19.19 -0.43
CA VAL A 275 -12.66 -18.36 0.25
C VAL A 275 -14.01 -18.56 -0.44
N THR A 276 -14.83 -19.49 0.06
CA THR A 276 -16.17 -19.79 -0.47
C THR A 276 -17.31 -19.06 0.26
N GLN A 277 -17.06 -18.46 1.41
CA GLN A 277 -18.10 -17.82 2.22
C GLN A 277 -18.06 -16.29 2.10
N GLN A 278 -19.22 -15.70 1.77
CA GLN A 278 -19.46 -14.28 2.00
C GLN A 278 -19.27 -14.00 3.49
N ARG A 279 -18.37 -13.08 3.82
CA ARG A 279 -18.16 -12.66 5.21
C ARG A 279 -19.46 -12.04 5.72
N PRO A 280 -19.91 -12.39 6.95
CA PRO A 280 -21.01 -11.67 7.56
C PRO A 280 -20.64 -10.19 7.65
N GLN A 281 -21.57 -9.31 7.27
CA GLN A 281 -21.38 -7.88 7.47
C GLN A 281 -21.29 -7.62 8.98
N VAL A 282 -20.10 -7.25 9.44
CA VAL A 282 -19.87 -6.80 10.83
C VAL A 282 -20.01 -5.29 10.82
N SER A 283 -20.79 -4.74 11.76
CA SER A 283 -20.88 -3.29 11.90
C SER A 283 -19.49 -2.73 12.23
N VAL A 284 -19.11 -1.67 11.55
CA VAL A 284 -17.84 -0.97 11.80
C VAL A 284 -17.83 -0.51 13.26
N PRO A 285 -16.74 -0.70 14.02
CA PRO A 285 -16.66 -0.18 15.36
C PRO A 285 -16.83 1.35 15.33
N PRO A 286 -17.41 1.95 16.39
CA PRO A 286 -17.61 3.40 16.46
C PRO A 286 -16.30 4.22 16.38
N ALA A 287 -15.16 3.56 16.55
CA ALA A 287 -13.82 4.14 16.43
C ALA A 287 -13.20 3.93 15.03
N SER A 288 -13.94 4.21 13.94
CA SER A 288 -13.36 4.21 12.59
C SER A 288 -12.07 5.03 12.53
N TRP A 289 -11.17 4.65 11.63
CA TRP A 289 -9.96 5.44 11.37
C TRP A 289 -10.26 6.77 10.68
N LEU A 290 -11.50 6.97 10.22
CA LEU A 290 -11.93 8.15 9.48
C LEU A 290 -12.96 8.97 10.28
N PRO A 291 -12.89 10.32 10.24
CA PRO A 291 -13.96 11.18 10.72
C PRO A 291 -15.26 11.01 9.93
N THR A 292 -16.40 11.09 10.61
CA THR A 292 -17.75 10.84 10.04
C THR A 292 -18.24 11.94 9.10
N ALA A 293 -17.87 13.21 9.29
CA ALA A 293 -18.27 14.34 8.44
C ALA A 293 -17.05 15.20 8.08
N ILE A 294 -16.92 15.58 6.80
CA ILE A 294 -15.80 16.38 6.27
C ILE A 294 -16.25 17.65 5.54
N ASP A 295 -17.55 17.85 5.41
CA ASP A 295 -18.23 19.00 4.81
C ASP A 295 -18.35 20.20 5.77
N THR A 296 -17.71 20.09 6.94
CA THR A 296 -17.69 21.12 7.99
C THR A 296 -16.25 21.48 8.33
N ASP A 297 -16.03 22.67 8.87
CA ASP A 297 -14.70 23.14 9.30
C ASP A 297 -14.10 22.24 10.38
N ASP A 298 -14.91 21.89 11.38
CA ASP A 298 -14.53 20.90 12.40
C ASP A 298 -14.22 19.53 11.79
N GLY A 299 -14.90 19.16 10.71
CA GLY A 299 -14.63 17.96 9.93
C GLY A 299 -13.27 17.99 9.26
N ALA A 300 -12.98 19.06 8.51
CA ALA A 300 -11.70 19.27 7.84
C ALA A 300 -10.53 19.36 8.83
N LYS A 301 -10.71 20.08 9.95
CA LYS A 301 -9.74 20.15 11.04
C LYS A 301 -9.44 18.79 11.66
N ARG A 302 -10.47 17.99 11.97
CA ARG A 302 -10.28 16.61 12.47
C ARG A 302 -9.58 15.73 11.45
N LEU A 303 -9.86 15.92 10.17
CA LEU A 303 -9.21 15.19 9.09
C LEU A 303 -7.72 15.56 8.97
N ALA A 304 -7.41 16.85 9.08
CA ALA A 304 -6.04 17.35 9.12
C ALA A 304 -5.27 16.77 10.31
N GLN A 305 -5.84 16.83 11.51
CA GLN A 305 -5.25 16.21 12.70
C GLN A 305 -5.04 14.70 12.56
N ALA A 306 -5.96 14.01 11.89
CA ALA A 306 -5.82 12.59 11.61
C ALA A 306 -4.68 12.31 10.63
N LEU A 307 -4.48 13.15 9.60
CA LEU A 307 -3.35 13.05 8.67
C LEU A 307 -2.02 13.29 9.39
N GLU A 308 -1.92 14.36 10.19
CA GLU A 308 -0.70 14.71 10.93
C GLU A 308 -0.24 13.59 11.87
N ARG A 309 -1.20 12.89 12.50
CA ARG A 309 -0.92 11.79 13.42
C ARG A 309 -0.78 10.43 12.72
N GLY A 310 -0.97 10.35 11.41
CA GLY A 310 -0.97 9.07 10.71
C GLY A 310 -2.19 8.19 10.95
N ALA A 311 -3.25 8.76 11.55
CA ALA A 311 -4.52 8.07 11.77
C ALA A 311 -5.29 7.88 10.46
N THR A 312 -4.94 8.61 9.40
CA THR A 312 -5.44 8.39 8.04
C THR A 312 -4.36 8.49 6.98
N THR A 313 -4.66 8.03 5.77
CA THR A 313 -3.75 8.03 4.62
C THR A 313 -4.25 9.03 3.57
N LEU A 314 -3.33 9.54 2.73
CA LEU A 314 -3.68 10.41 1.61
C LEU A 314 -4.73 9.78 0.68
N PRO A 315 -4.62 8.49 0.28
CA PRO A 315 -5.64 7.83 -0.52
C PRO A 315 -7.02 7.82 0.14
N ALA A 316 -7.11 7.50 1.43
CA ALA A 316 -8.38 7.50 2.15
C ALA A 316 -9.00 8.90 2.24
N VAL A 317 -8.18 9.94 2.44
CA VAL A 317 -8.62 11.34 2.41
C VAL A 317 -9.15 11.73 1.04
N ARG A 318 -8.41 11.42 -0.04
CA ARG A 318 -8.85 11.65 -1.42
C ARG A 318 -10.21 10.98 -1.68
N ALA A 319 -10.37 9.72 -1.30
CA ALA A 319 -11.62 8.98 -1.45
C ALA A 319 -12.79 9.65 -0.71
N ARG A 320 -12.54 10.22 0.47
CA ARG A 320 -13.55 10.91 1.27
C ARG A 320 -13.93 12.26 0.67
N VAL A 321 -12.94 13.08 0.30
CA VAL A 321 -13.17 14.39 -0.31
C VAL A 321 -13.96 14.26 -1.62
N LEU A 322 -13.59 13.30 -2.47
CA LEU A 322 -14.35 13.02 -3.71
C LEU A 322 -15.82 12.65 -3.43
N ARG A 323 -16.10 11.93 -2.34
CA ARG A 323 -17.48 11.59 -1.93
C ARG A 323 -18.24 12.78 -1.36
N GLY A 324 -17.55 13.62 -0.57
CA GLY A 324 -18.14 14.81 0.02
C GLY A 324 -18.38 15.94 -1.00
N GLY A 325 -17.80 15.84 -2.20
CA GLY A 325 -18.01 16.76 -3.30
C GLY A 325 -17.55 18.18 -2.99
N ASP A 326 -18.24 19.16 -3.57
CA ASP A 326 -17.89 20.58 -3.43
C ASP A 326 -17.84 21.11 -1.97
N PRO A 327 -18.77 20.74 -1.07
CA PRO A 327 -18.70 21.13 0.33
C PRO A 327 -17.43 20.66 1.04
N ALA A 328 -17.00 19.43 0.77
CA ALA A 328 -15.77 18.89 1.33
C ALA A 328 -14.53 19.61 0.79
N LEU A 329 -14.48 19.86 -0.52
CA LEU A 329 -13.41 20.64 -1.15
C LEU A 329 -13.34 22.05 -0.56
N GLU A 330 -14.50 22.69 -0.30
CA GLU A 330 -14.57 24.00 0.35
C GLU A 330 -14.04 23.97 1.79
N ALA A 331 -14.41 22.97 2.59
CA ALA A 331 -13.93 22.83 3.96
C ALA A 331 -12.41 22.61 4.02
N ILE A 332 -11.87 21.68 3.22
CA ILE A 332 -10.41 21.41 3.22
C ILE A 332 -9.60 22.60 2.67
N SER A 333 -10.17 23.37 1.75
CA SER A 333 -9.47 24.54 1.17
C SER A 333 -9.31 25.69 2.16
N ARG A 334 -10.19 25.79 3.16
CA ARG A 334 -10.03 26.72 4.28
C ARG A 334 -9.00 26.20 5.27
N GLU A 335 -9.09 24.93 5.64
CA GLU A 335 -8.15 24.28 6.56
C GLU A 335 -6.71 24.21 6.00
N MET A 336 -6.54 24.08 4.68
CA MET A 336 -5.23 24.09 4.00
C MET A 336 -4.38 25.35 4.29
N LEU A 337 -5.02 26.47 4.63
CA LEU A 337 -4.32 27.71 4.94
C LEU A 337 -3.81 27.75 6.39
N GLU A 338 -4.23 26.81 7.24
CA GLU A 338 -3.76 26.65 8.63
C GLU A 338 -2.41 25.88 8.69
N VAL A 339 -1.44 26.29 7.86
CA VAL A 339 -0.16 25.60 7.67
C VAL A 339 0.64 25.46 8.97
N SER A 340 0.54 26.45 9.86
CA SER A 340 1.20 26.41 11.16
C SER A 340 0.65 25.34 12.10
N ALA A 341 -0.63 25.00 11.97
CA ALA A 341 -1.28 23.97 12.77
C ALA A 341 -1.10 22.58 12.15
N HIS A 342 -1.22 22.47 10.83
CA HIS A 342 -1.21 21.19 10.11
C HIS A 342 -0.36 21.26 8.82
N PRO A 343 0.97 21.29 8.92
CA PRO A 343 1.85 21.47 7.77
C PRO A 343 1.72 20.35 6.74
N TYR A 344 1.74 19.09 7.16
CA TYR A 344 1.63 17.94 6.27
C TYR A 344 0.24 17.84 5.65
N ALA A 345 -0.82 18.03 6.46
CA ALA A 345 -2.18 17.99 5.95
C ALA A 345 -2.46 19.13 4.96
N SER A 346 -1.85 20.30 5.16
CA SER A 346 -1.98 21.44 4.24
C SER A 346 -1.41 21.11 2.86
N CYS A 347 -0.23 20.50 2.78
CA CYS A 347 0.36 20.06 1.51
C CYS A 347 -0.52 19.00 0.83
N VAL A 348 -1.02 18.03 1.60
CA VAL A 348 -1.96 17.01 1.12
C VAL A 348 -3.24 17.64 0.57
N PHE A 349 -3.84 18.59 1.27
CA PHE A 349 -5.06 19.26 0.79
C PHE A 349 -4.79 20.11 -0.45
N ALA A 350 -3.63 20.76 -0.54
CA ALA A 350 -3.21 21.51 -1.73
C ALA A 350 -3.14 20.60 -2.96
N GLU A 351 -2.56 19.41 -2.86
CA GLU A 351 -2.55 18.44 -3.97
C GLU A 351 -3.96 18.04 -4.40
N ILE A 352 -4.85 17.77 -3.45
CA ILE A 352 -6.23 17.37 -3.74
C ILE A 352 -6.98 18.48 -4.48
N LEU A 353 -6.82 19.73 -4.02
CA LEU A 353 -7.46 20.90 -4.63
C LEU A 353 -6.87 21.23 -6.00
N ALA A 354 -5.56 21.08 -6.18
CA ALA A 354 -4.89 21.26 -7.46
C ALA A 354 -5.43 20.32 -8.53
N ILE A 355 -5.58 19.03 -8.19
CA ILE A 355 -6.14 18.00 -9.09
C ILE A 355 -7.63 18.25 -9.35
N ALA A 356 -8.38 18.74 -8.36
CA ALA A 356 -9.81 19.06 -8.54
C ALA A 356 -10.02 20.23 -9.52
N GLY A 357 -9.05 21.15 -9.63
CA GLY A 357 -8.99 22.15 -10.70
C GLY A 357 -10.12 23.19 -10.69
N ARG A 358 -10.73 23.48 -9.54
CA ARG A 358 -11.79 24.51 -9.46
C ARG A 358 -11.17 25.90 -9.53
N GLU A 359 -11.80 26.80 -10.28
CA GLU A 359 -11.31 28.17 -10.47
C GLU A 359 -11.08 28.92 -9.15
N ARG A 360 -12.01 28.77 -8.18
CA ARG A 360 -11.90 29.34 -6.83
C ARG A 360 -10.71 28.83 -6.01
N ASP A 361 -10.22 27.63 -6.30
CA ASP A 361 -9.13 27.02 -5.53
C ASP A 361 -7.76 27.58 -5.97
N VAL A 362 -7.63 28.11 -7.20
CA VAL A 362 -6.38 28.68 -7.72
C VAL A 362 -5.84 29.79 -6.81
N VAL A 363 -6.71 30.71 -6.38
CA VAL A 363 -6.33 31.79 -5.46
C VAL A 363 -5.86 31.22 -4.11
N ARG A 364 -6.52 30.17 -3.62
CA ARG A 364 -6.17 29.53 -2.35
C ARG A 364 -4.86 28.76 -2.44
N LEU A 365 -4.58 28.10 -3.57
CA LEU A 365 -3.30 27.42 -3.81
C LEU A 365 -2.15 28.41 -3.88
N ILE A 366 -2.33 29.55 -4.56
CA ILE A 366 -1.34 30.64 -4.56
C ILE A 366 -1.15 31.21 -3.14
N SER A 367 -2.24 31.35 -2.38
CA SER A 367 -2.18 31.80 -0.99
C SER A 367 -1.44 30.81 -0.10
N HIS A 368 -1.68 29.50 -0.26
CA HIS A 368 -0.95 28.43 0.42
C HIS A 368 0.54 28.48 0.07
N PHE A 369 0.88 28.63 -1.21
CA PHE A 369 2.26 28.82 -1.66
C PHE A 369 2.93 30.03 -1.02
N ALA A 370 2.20 31.14 -0.84
CA ALA A 370 2.71 32.33 -0.17
C ALA A 370 3.08 32.07 1.31
N VAL A 371 2.18 31.42 2.06
CA VAL A 371 2.30 31.25 3.52
C VAL A 371 3.09 30.01 3.95
N SER A 372 3.36 29.07 3.04
CA SER A 372 4.08 27.83 3.36
C SER A 372 5.53 28.08 3.77
N PRO A 373 6.01 27.60 4.94
CA PRO A 373 7.38 27.83 5.39
C PRO A 373 8.43 27.40 4.35
N ASP A 374 8.25 26.21 3.78
CA ASP A 374 8.97 25.70 2.62
C ASP A 374 8.04 25.76 1.39
N PRO A 375 8.34 26.56 0.36
CA PRO A 375 7.47 26.70 -0.79
C PRO A 375 7.59 25.52 -1.77
N SER A 376 8.50 24.55 -1.56
CA SER A 376 8.77 23.45 -2.49
C SER A 376 7.56 22.53 -2.69
N GLU A 377 6.94 22.07 -1.60
CA GLU A 377 5.76 21.20 -1.67
C GLU A 377 4.53 21.94 -2.22
N ALA A 378 4.38 23.22 -1.88
CA ALA A 378 3.32 24.06 -2.41
C ALA A 378 3.52 24.38 -3.92
N ALA A 379 4.77 24.53 -4.37
CA ALA A 379 5.10 24.64 -5.80
C ALA A 379 4.73 23.36 -6.56
N HIS A 380 5.01 22.19 -5.97
CA HIS A 380 4.59 20.92 -6.52
C HIS A 380 3.07 20.87 -6.68
N ALA A 381 2.31 21.20 -5.63
CA ALA A 381 0.85 21.23 -5.70
C ALA A 381 0.34 22.19 -6.78
N LEU A 382 0.89 23.42 -6.89
CA LEU A 382 0.56 24.35 -7.97
C LEU A 382 0.82 23.76 -9.37
N SER A 383 1.92 23.01 -9.52
CA SER A 383 2.30 22.38 -10.80
C SER A 383 1.34 21.27 -11.24
N LEU A 384 0.61 20.67 -10.30
CA LEU A 384 -0.43 19.67 -10.58
C LEU A 384 -1.75 20.30 -11.04
N CYS A 385 -1.91 21.62 -10.88
CA CYS A 385 -3.13 22.30 -11.29
C CYS A 385 -3.10 22.61 -12.79
N GLU A 386 -3.86 21.85 -13.59
CA GLU A 386 -3.89 21.96 -15.06
C GLU A 386 -4.65 23.20 -15.59
N ARG A 387 -4.97 24.17 -14.73
CA ARG A 387 -5.66 25.40 -15.08
C ARG A 387 -4.71 26.37 -15.79
N ARG A 388 -5.14 26.87 -16.96
CA ARG A 388 -4.34 27.76 -17.82
C ARG A 388 -4.05 29.10 -17.17
N GLU A 389 -4.88 29.52 -16.22
CA GLU A 389 -4.79 30.81 -15.54
C GLU A 389 -3.73 30.83 -14.43
N VAL A 390 -3.28 29.65 -13.96
CA VAL A 390 -2.34 29.52 -12.83
C VAL A 390 -1.04 30.30 -13.05
N PRO A 391 -0.35 30.20 -14.20
CA PRO A 391 0.91 30.91 -14.40
C PRO A 391 0.74 32.44 -14.42
N GLU A 392 -0.36 32.94 -15.01
CA GLU A 392 -0.66 34.37 -15.08
C GLU A 392 -1.03 34.94 -13.70
N MET A 393 -1.86 34.22 -12.94
CA MET A 393 -2.25 34.61 -11.59
C MET A 393 -1.06 34.57 -10.61
N LEU A 394 -0.22 33.55 -10.72
CA LEU A 394 1.01 33.43 -9.92
C LEU A 394 1.96 34.60 -10.19
N ARG A 395 2.15 34.94 -11.47
CA ARG A 395 2.97 36.09 -11.88
C ARG A 395 2.40 37.40 -11.31
N ALA A 396 1.11 37.65 -11.48
CA ALA A 396 0.46 38.86 -10.98
C ALA A 396 0.61 39.01 -9.45
N TRP A 397 0.41 37.90 -8.72
CA TRP A 397 0.62 37.88 -7.27
C TRP A 397 2.07 38.17 -6.87
N LEU A 398 3.06 37.60 -7.56
CA LEU A 398 4.48 37.87 -7.31
C LEU A 398 4.85 39.33 -7.64
N GLU A 399 4.35 39.89 -8.74
CA GLU A 399 4.55 41.29 -9.12
C GLU A 399 4.03 42.24 -8.03
N GLU A 400 2.79 42.01 -7.58
CA GLU A 400 2.16 42.81 -6.54
C GLU A 400 2.88 42.67 -5.18
N SER A 401 3.28 41.45 -4.82
CA SER A 401 3.99 41.17 -3.56
C SER A 401 5.39 41.80 -3.56
N LEU A 402 6.10 41.76 -4.69
CA LEU A 402 7.39 42.42 -4.88
C LEU A 402 7.28 43.94 -4.83
N ALA A 403 6.18 44.52 -5.30
CA ALA A 403 5.93 45.96 -5.22
C ALA A 403 5.60 46.40 -3.78
N ARG A 404 4.81 45.61 -3.05
CA ARG A 404 4.37 45.92 -1.67
C ARG A 404 5.45 45.65 -0.62
N HIS A 405 6.21 44.56 -0.77
CA HIS A 405 7.09 44.04 0.28
C HIS A 405 8.55 43.88 -0.16
N GLY A 406 8.90 44.20 -1.41
CA GLY A 406 10.25 43.99 -1.94
C GLY A 406 11.34 44.88 -1.32
N SER A 407 10.97 45.90 -0.53
CA SER A 407 11.90 46.73 0.25
C SER A 407 12.20 46.17 1.63
N ASP A 408 11.40 45.22 2.13
CA ASP A 408 11.67 44.49 3.37
C ASP A 408 12.61 43.31 3.08
N PRO A 409 13.82 43.25 3.66
CA PRO A 409 14.77 42.17 3.42
C PRO A 409 14.21 40.77 3.68
N ALA A 410 13.37 40.59 4.70
CA ALA A 410 12.81 39.29 5.05
C ALA A 410 11.79 38.83 4.01
N ALA A 411 10.85 39.70 3.64
CA ALA A 411 9.87 39.42 2.59
C ALA A 411 10.53 39.26 1.21
N ALA A 412 11.56 40.05 0.90
CA ALA A 412 12.35 39.93 -0.31
C ALA A 412 13.05 38.57 -0.42
N ALA A 413 13.67 38.08 0.65
CA ALA A 413 14.29 36.76 0.71
C ALA A 413 13.26 35.64 0.54
N ARG A 414 12.09 35.78 1.16
CA ARG A 414 10.97 34.83 1.01
C ARG A 414 10.45 34.77 -0.43
N LEU A 415 10.21 35.92 -1.06
CA LEU A 415 9.77 35.99 -2.46
C LEU A 415 10.81 35.40 -3.41
N ARG A 416 12.11 35.56 -3.09
CA ARG A 416 13.18 34.92 -3.84
C ARG A 416 13.12 33.41 -3.72
N ALA A 417 12.97 32.88 -2.50
CA ALA A 417 12.80 31.44 -2.28
C ALA A 417 11.61 30.87 -3.06
N CYS A 418 10.47 31.58 -3.08
CA CYS A 418 9.31 31.21 -3.91
C CYS A 418 9.68 31.12 -5.40
N ILE A 419 10.43 32.08 -5.94
CA ILE A 419 10.81 32.05 -7.36
C ILE A 419 11.78 30.90 -7.65
N ASP A 420 12.75 30.67 -6.77
CA ASP A 420 13.77 29.65 -6.97
C ASP A 420 13.18 28.22 -6.97
N VAL A 421 12.20 27.93 -6.09
CA VAL A 421 11.55 26.61 -6.07
C VAL A 421 10.65 26.32 -7.29
N LEU A 422 10.37 27.31 -8.14
CA LEU A 422 9.59 27.12 -9.36
C LEU A 422 10.43 26.58 -10.53
N GLU A 423 11.76 26.64 -10.45
CA GLU A 423 12.68 26.22 -11.51
C GLU A 423 12.42 24.79 -12.06
N PRO A 424 12.09 23.78 -11.22
CA PRO A 424 11.75 22.43 -11.70
C PRO A 424 10.44 22.34 -12.50
N TYR A 425 9.63 23.40 -12.55
CA TYR A 425 8.30 23.41 -13.17
C TYR A 425 8.25 24.41 -14.33
N PRO A 426 8.63 24.02 -15.57
CA PRO A 426 8.86 24.95 -16.68
C PRO A 426 7.67 25.86 -17.01
N HIS A 427 6.44 25.33 -16.90
CA HIS A 427 5.22 26.09 -17.20
C HIS A 427 4.94 27.21 -16.19
N LEU A 428 5.33 27.04 -14.93
CA LEU A 428 5.25 28.07 -13.89
C LEU A 428 6.45 29.01 -13.96
N TYR A 429 7.65 28.44 -14.12
CA TYR A 429 8.90 29.21 -14.14
C TYR A 429 8.96 30.21 -15.29
N GLU A 430 8.55 29.82 -16.50
CA GLU A 430 8.56 30.70 -17.67
C GLU A 430 7.67 31.94 -17.48
N ALA A 431 6.56 31.82 -16.74
CA ALA A 431 5.69 32.95 -16.44
C ALA A 431 6.36 33.96 -15.47
N VAL A 432 7.19 33.49 -14.54
CA VAL A 432 7.85 34.33 -13.52
C VAL A 432 9.27 34.77 -13.91
N ARG A 433 9.87 34.13 -14.93
CA ARG A 433 11.21 34.44 -15.46
C ARG A 433 11.44 35.93 -15.77
N PRO A 434 10.48 36.71 -16.30
CA PRO A 434 10.65 38.15 -16.49
C PRO A 434 10.97 38.91 -15.20
N LEU A 435 10.45 38.45 -14.05
CA LEU A 435 10.68 39.07 -12.73
C LEU A 435 12.12 38.84 -12.24
N VAL A 436 12.68 37.67 -12.55
CA VAL A 436 14.08 37.33 -12.28
C VAL A 436 15.02 38.24 -13.09
N ARG A 437 14.69 38.46 -14.37
CA ARG A 437 15.51 39.26 -15.29
C ARG A 437 15.42 40.76 -15.00
N ALA A 438 14.23 41.27 -14.67
CA ALA A 438 14.02 42.69 -14.40
C ALA A 438 14.72 43.19 -13.12
N LYS A 439 15.02 42.31 -12.16
CA LYS A 439 15.69 42.65 -10.90
C LYS A 439 17.15 42.16 -10.79
N GLY A 440 17.74 41.66 -11.88
CA GLY A 440 19.15 41.23 -11.97
C GLY A 440 20.21 42.35 -11.80
N GLY A 441 19.88 43.46 -11.13
CA GLY A 441 20.78 44.57 -10.84
C GLY A 441 21.06 44.81 -9.34
N THR A 442 20.16 44.44 -8.42
CA THR A 442 20.39 44.61 -6.97
C THR A 442 19.43 43.72 -6.17
N PHE A 443 19.87 42.53 -5.82
CA PHE A 443 19.47 41.86 -4.57
C PHE A 443 20.77 41.62 -3.81
N PRO A 444 20.93 42.10 -2.56
CA PRO A 444 22.16 41.89 -1.82
C PRO A 444 22.37 40.38 -1.62
N PRO A 445 23.59 39.87 -1.80
CA PRO A 445 23.88 38.47 -1.56
C PRO A 445 23.55 38.12 -0.10
N THR A 446 22.90 36.98 0.09
CA THR A 446 22.81 36.30 1.38
C THR A 446 24.22 36.07 1.87
N THR A 447 24.64 36.84 2.87
CA THR A 447 25.86 36.52 3.62
C THR A 447 25.53 35.39 4.58
N PRO A 448 26.31 34.30 4.60
CA PRO A 448 26.15 33.27 5.61
C PRO A 448 26.62 33.81 6.96
N ARG A 449 25.82 33.58 8.01
CA ARG A 449 26.27 33.58 9.40
C ARG A 449 25.82 32.29 10.07
#